data_AF-A0A7J8A4S4-F1
#
_entry.id   AF-A0A7J8A4S4-F1
#
_cell.length_a   1.000
_cell.length_b   1.000
_cell.length_c   1.000
_cell.angle_alpha   90.00
_cell.angle_beta   90.00
_cell.angle_gamma   90.00
#
_symmetry.space_group_name_H-M   'P 1'
#
loop_
_entity.id
_entity.type
_entity.pdbx_description
1 polymer ?
#
loop_
_entity_poly.entity_id
_entity_poly.type
_entity_poly.pdbx_seq_one_letter_code
_entity_poly.pdbx_strand_id
1 'polypeptide(L)'
;MATLFSALTGLPWSLYNTFVIEEKHGFNQQTLGFFMKDAIKKFIVTQCILLPVSSLLLYIIKIGGDYFFIYAWLFTLAVSLNKKQGCNNEEVLAVLGHELGHWKLGHTVKNIIISQMNSFLCFFLFAALIGRKELFAAFGFFDSQPTLIGLLIIFQFIFSPYNEVLSFCLTVLSRRFEFQADAFAKKLGKAKDLYSALIKLNKDNLGFPVSDWLFSMWHYSHPPLIERLQALKNSKQD
;
A
#
# COMPACT_ATOMS: atom_id res chain seq x y z
N MET A 1 11.87 19.91 4.97
CA MET A 1 11.91 19.85 6.45
C MET A 1 11.09 18.71 7.01
N ALA A 2 9.75 18.67 6.84
CA ALA A 2 8.90 17.60 7.41
C ALA A 2 9.36 16.17 7.01
N THR A 3 9.73 15.94 5.75
CA THR A 3 10.27 14.66 5.25
C THR A 3 11.57 14.24 5.96
N LEU A 4 12.47 15.19 6.22
CA LEU A 4 13.72 14.95 6.95
C LEU A 4 13.45 14.66 8.42
N PHE A 5 12.56 15.42 9.06
CA PHE A 5 12.16 15.19 10.45
C PHE A 5 11.59 13.78 10.63
N SER A 6 10.62 13.39 9.79
CA SER A 6 10.01 12.05 9.80
C SER A 6 11.04 10.94 9.59
N ALA A 7 11.99 11.11 8.66
CA ALA A 7 13.06 10.15 8.44
C ALA A 7 14.00 10.01 9.66
N LEU A 8 14.35 11.13 10.32
CA LEU A 8 15.18 11.12 11.52
C LEU A 8 14.45 10.53 12.73
N THR A 9 13.17 10.84 12.96
CA THR A 9 12.38 10.26 14.05
C THR A 9 12.02 8.79 13.81
N GLY A 10 11.94 8.35 12.55
CA GLY A 10 11.74 6.95 12.17
C GLY A 10 12.99 6.09 12.30
N LEU A 11 14.19 6.68 12.19
CA LEU A 11 15.45 5.97 12.16
C LEU A 11 15.72 5.09 13.40
N PRO A 12 15.48 5.53 14.67
CA PRO A 12 15.67 4.67 15.85
C PRO A 12 14.81 3.39 15.81
N TRP A 13 13.54 3.51 15.42
CA TRP A 13 12.61 2.38 15.32
C TRP A 13 13.02 1.42 14.20
N SER A 14 13.45 1.95 13.05
CA SER A 14 13.92 1.13 11.94
C SER A 14 15.23 0.41 12.26
N LEU A 15 16.16 1.06 12.96
CA LEU A 15 17.39 0.44 13.47
C LEU A 15 17.08 -0.67 14.47
N TYR A 16 16.15 -0.42 15.41
CA TYR A 16 15.73 -1.43 16.39
C TYR A 16 15.07 -2.64 15.72
N ASN A 17 14.16 -2.41 14.77
CA ASN A 17 13.54 -3.51 14.04
C ASN A 17 14.59 -4.35 13.30
N THR A 18 15.46 -3.73 12.49
CA THR A 18 16.45 -4.46 11.68
C THR A 18 17.56 -5.12 12.51
N PHE A 19 18.17 -4.40 13.46
CA PHE A 19 19.39 -4.87 14.16
C PHE A 19 19.13 -5.47 15.55
N VAL A 20 17.87 -5.47 16.03
CA VAL A 20 17.49 -6.15 17.28
C VAL A 20 16.43 -7.22 17.03
N ILE A 21 15.34 -6.91 16.32
CA ILE A 21 14.25 -7.88 16.10
C ILE A 21 14.61 -8.87 14.98
N GLU A 22 14.83 -8.40 13.75
CA GLU A 22 15.13 -9.25 12.60
C GLU A 22 16.45 -10.02 12.79
N GLU A 23 17.48 -9.39 13.37
CA GLU A 23 18.75 -10.03 13.72
C GLU A 23 18.54 -11.19 14.73
N LYS A 24 17.80 -10.97 15.82
CA LYS A 24 17.50 -12.00 16.83
C LYS A 24 16.71 -13.18 16.25
N HIS A 25 15.90 -12.95 15.23
CA HIS A 25 15.12 -13.98 14.53
C HIS A 25 15.84 -14.56 13.30
N GLY A 26 17.08 -14.14 13.00
CA GLY A 26 17.89 -14.66 11.89
C GLY A 26 17.49 -14.17 10.50
N PHE A 27 16.61 -13.16 10.41
CA PHE A 27 16.12 -12.60 9.15
C PHE A 27 17.01 -11.49 8.59
N ASN A 28 17.75 -10.76 9.43
CA ASN A 28 18.63 -9.73 8.91
C ASN A 28 19.79 -10.34 8.10
N GLN A 29 20.06 -9.75 6.94
CA GLN A 29 21.14 -10.12 6.02
C GLN A 29 21.97 -8.90 5.61
N GLN A 30 21.81 -7.76 6.30
CA GLN A 30 22.40 -6.47 5.94
C GLN A 30 23.30 -5.94 7.05
N THR A 31 24.41 -5.31 6.67
CA THR A 31 25.28 -4.60 7.61
C THR A 31 24.77 -3.18 7.87
N LEU A 32 25.10 -2.60 9.02
CA LEU A 32 24.76 -1.20 9.34
C LEU A 32 25.23 -0.21 8.27
N GLY A 33 26.43 -0.43 7.71
CA GLY A 33 26.96 0.39 6.62
C GLY A 33 26.16 0.27 5.32
N PHE A 34 25.62 -0.91 5.00
CA PHE A 34 24.71 -1.08 3.87
C PHE A 34 23.37 -0.40 4.13
N PHE A 35 22.77 -0.64 5.30
CA PHE A 35 21.50 -0.06 5.74
C PHE A 35 21.53 1.47 5.69
N MET A 36 22.54 2.11 6.26
CA MET A 36 22.66 3.58 6.26
C MET A 36 22.85 4.14 4.85
N LYS A 37 23.67 3.49 4.00
CA LYS A 37 23.79 3.86 2.59
C LYS A 37 22.46 3.73 1.86
N ASP A 38 21.67 2.70 2.15
CA ASP A 38 20.37 2.48 1.53
C ASP A 38 19.31 3.50 1.98
N ALA A 39 19.25 3.82 3.28
CA ALA A 39 18.41 4.87 3.82
C ALA A 39 18.72 6.23 3.19
N ILE A 40 20.00 6.59 3.06
CA ILE A 40 20.44 7.84 2.41
C ILE A 40 20.07 7.85 0.91
N LYS A 41 20.35 6.76 0.18
CA LYS A 41 19.97 6.63 -1.25
C LYS A 41 18.46 6.80 -1.44
N LYS A 42 17.65 6.08 -0.65
CA LYS A 42 16.19 6.17 -0.67
C LYS A 42 15.72 7.59 -0.40
N PHE A 43 16.24 8.24 0.64
CA PHE A 43 15.88 9.62 0.97
C PHE A 43 16.20 10.60 -0.16
N ILE A 44 17.42 10.54 -0.74
CA ILE A 44 17.84 11.40 -1.85
C ILE A 44 16.94 11.19 -3.07
N VAL A 45 16.75 9.95 -3.50
CA VAL A 45 15.87 9.62 -4.65
C VAL A 45 14.44 10.10 -4.41
N THR A 46 13.91 9.91 -3.20
CA THR A 46 12.60 10.44 -2.82
C THR A 46 12.56 11.97 -2.92
N GLN A 47 13.56 12.73 -2.44
CA GLN A 47 13.53 14.19 -2.58
C GLN A 47 13.69 14.64 -4.04
N CYS A 48 14.54 13.98 -4.84
CA CYS A 48 14.74 14.28 -6.26
C CYS A 48 13.47 14.07 -7.10
N ILE A 49 12.61 13.12 -6.75
CA ILE A 49 11.30 12.92 -7.40
C ILE A 49 10.24 13.83 -6.78
N LEU A 50 10.14 13.87 -5.44
CA LEU A 50 9.08 14.57 -4.73
C LEU A 50 9.10 16.08 -4.96
N LEU A 51 10.27 16.73 -4.95
CA LEU A 51 10.34 18.19 -5.04
C LEU A 51 9.88 18.72 -6.42
N PRO A 52 10.32 18.19 -7.57
CA PRO A 52 9.80 18.59 -8.89
C PRO A 52 8.32 18.21 -9.08
N VAL A 53 7.91 17.03 -8.62
CA VAL A 53 6.50 16.58 -8.71
C VAL A 53 5.59 17.49 -7.89
N SER A 54 5.99 17.86 -6.67
CA SER A 54 5.22 18.74 -5.79
C SER A 54 5.19 20.19 -6.30
N SER A 55 6.29 20.71 -6.84
CA SER A 55 6.31 22.07 -7.38
C SER A 55 5.43 22.21 -8.61
N LEU A 56 5.44 21.21 -9.51
CA LEU A 56 4.55 21.16 -10.66
C LEU A 56 3.08 21.02 -10.24
N LEU A 57 2.76 20.15 -9.28
CA LEU A 57 1.40 20.02 -8.74
C LEU A 57 0.91 21.33 -8.11
N LEU A 58 1.74 22.01 -7.31
CA LEU A 58 1.39 23.31 -6.72
C LEU A 58 1.21 24.41 -7.78
N TYR A 59 1.98 24.37 -8.87
CA TYR A 59 1.83 25.28 -10.00
C TYR A 59 0.51 25.05 -10.73
N ILE A 60 0.15 23.79 -10.99
CA ILE A 60 -1.14 23.39 -11.58
C ILE A 60 -2.32 23.86 -10.71
N ILE A 61 -2.26 23.65 -9.38
CA ILE A 61 -3.33 24.08 -8.46
C ILE A 61 -3.47 25.60 -8.45
N LYS A 62 -2.38 26.36 -8.53
CA LYS A 62 -2.41 27.84 -8.51
C LYS A 62 -2.92 28.47 -9.81
N ILE A 63 -2.80 27.78 -10.95
CA ILE A 63 -3.12 28.34 -12.27
C ILE A 63 -4.40 27.73 -12.87
N GLY A 64 -4.78 26.50 -12.49
CA GLY A 64 -5.84 25.73 -13.15
C GLY A 64 -7.28 26.24 -12.99
N GLY A 65 -7.51 27.37 -12.30
CA GLY A 65 -8.83 27.96 -12.09
C GLY A 65 -9.82 26.97 -11.43
N ASP A 66 -11.12 27.14 -11.70
CA ASP A 66 -12.18 26.33 -11.08
C ASP A 66 -12.09 24.82 -11.39
N TYR A 67 -11.35 24.44 -12.43
CA TYR A 67 -11.17 23.05 -12.88
C TYR A 67 -9.78 22.46 -12.58
N PHE A 68 -8.98 23.10 -11.70
CA PHE A 68 -7.60 22.66 -11.41
C PHE A 68 -7.48 21.19 -11.00
N PHE A 69 -8.52 20.64 -10.37
CA PHE A 69 -8.59 19.27 -9.87
C PHE A 69 -8.48 18.21 -10.98
N ILE A 70 -8.95 18.49 -12.20
CA ILE A 70 -8.88 17.56 -13.34
C ILE A 70 -7.43 17.38 -13.80
N TYR A 71 -6.67 18.49 -13.88
CA TYR A 71 -5.27 18.47 -14.29
C TYR A 71 -4.36 17.86 -13.22
N ALA A 72 -4.66 18.12 -11.94
CA ALA A 72 -3.95 17.51 -10.81
C ALA A 72 -4.14 15.98 -10.78
N TRP A 73 -5.37 15.50 -11.02
CA TRP A 73 -5.70 14.07 -11.08
C TRP A 73 -4.90 13.32 -12.15
N LEU A 74 -4.93 13.79 -13.42
CA LEU A 74 -4.22 13.17 -14.55
C LEU A 74 -2.72 13.02 -14.31
N PHE A 75 -2.09 13.97 -13.62
CA PHE A 75 -0.66 13.95 -13.32
C PHE A 75 -0.26 12.81 -12.36
N THR A 76 -1.15 12.35 -11.48
CA THR A 76 -0.85 11.30 -10.48
C THR A 76 -0.88 9.87 -11.02
N LEU A 77 -1.22 9.67 -12.30
CA LEU A 77 -1.51 8.36 -12.88
C LEU A 77 -0.27 7.48 -13.16
N ALA A 78 0.95 8.03 -13.12
CA ALA A 78 2.17 7.31 -13.51
C ALA A 78 3.10 7.05 -12.31
N VAL A 79 3.12 5.82 -11.76
CA VAL A 79 4.31 5.12 -11.19
C VAL A 79 3.99 3.72 -10.62
N SER A 80 5.01 2.86 -10.60
CA SER A 80 5.19 1.61 -9.81
C SER A 80 4.54 0.29 -10.26
N LEU A 81 5.41 -0.66 -10.62
CA LEU A 81 5.34 -2.09 -10.26
C LEU A 81 6.76 -2.70 -10.33
N ASN A 82 7.15 -3.53 -9.34
CA ASN A 82 7.90 -4.80 -9.53
C ASN A 82 8.36 -5.43 -8.20
N LYS A 83 8.38 -6.77 -8.16
CA LYS A 83 9.12 -7.62 -7.20
C LYS A 83 9.22 -9.04 -7.78
N LYS A 84 10.22 -9.85 -7.38
CA LYS A 84 10.06 -11.31 -7.31
C LYS A 84 11.07 -12.05 -6.41
N GLN A 85 10.60 -13.21 -5.95
CA GLN A 85 11.17 -14.31 -5.16
C GLN A 85 10.37 -15.57 -5.57
N GLY A 86 10.72 -16.83 -5.26
CA GLY A 86 11.88 -17.35 -4.53
C GLY A 86 11.60 -18.75 -3.96
N CYS A 87 11.10 -19.68 -4.78
CA CYS A 87 10.64 -21.03 -4.36
C CYS A 87 11.14 -22.12 -5.33
N ASN A 88 10.73 -23.39 -5.12
CA ASN A 88 11.03 -24.51 -6.02
C ASN A 88 10.12 -24.49 -7.27
N ASN A 89 10.57 -24.98 -8.43
CA ASN A 89 9.88 -24.77 -9.73
C ASN A 89 8.34 -25.01 -9.75
N GLU A 90 7.83 -26.11 -9.20
CA GLU A 90 6.37 -26.37 -9.18
C GLU A 90 5.62 -25.47 -8.19
N GLU A 91 6.23 -25.15 -7.05
CA GLU A 91 5.68 -24.20 -6.06
C GLU A 91 5.70 -22.77 -6.63
N VAL A 92 6.77 -22.39 -7.35
CA VAL A 92 6.84 -21.13 -8.13
C VAL A 92 5.76 -21.12 -9.19
N LEU A 93 5.53 -22.21 -9.91
CA LEU A 93 4.51 -22.27 -10.96
C LEU A 93 3.10 -22.16 -10.39
N ALA A 94 2.84 -22.71 -9.20
CA ALA A 94 1.58 -22.57 -8.50
C ALA A 94 1.32 -21.16 -7.96
N VAL A 95 2.34 -20.54 -7.34
CA VAL A 95 2.31 -19.11 -6.94
C VAL A 95 2.15 -18.22 -8.17
N LEU A 96 2.84 -18.51 -9.28
CA LEU A 96 2.70 -17.78 -10.54
C LEU A 96 1.30 -17.97 -11.15
N GLY A 97 0.66 -19.12 -10.96
CA GLY A 97 -0.75 -19.33 -11.27
C GLY A 97 -1.69 -18.42 -10.47
N HIS A 98 -1.40 -18.20 -9.17
CA HIS A 98 -2.12 -17.24 -8.33
C HIS A 98 -1.89 -15.78 -8.82
N GLU A 99 -0.64 -15.39 -9.09
CA GLU A 99 -0.30 -14.07 -9.67
C GLU A 99 -1.00 -13.81 -11.02
N LEU A 100 -1.03 -14.82 -11.90
CA LEU A 100 -1.78 -14.78 -13.16
C LEU A 100 -3.30 -14.69 -12.94
N GLY A 101 -3.80 -15.18 -11.80
CA GLY A 101 -5.19 -15.00 -11.37
C GLY A 101 -5.54 -13.53 -11.13
N HIS A 102 -4.67 -12.78 -10.45
CA HIS A 102 -4.85 -11.33 -10.26
C HIS A 102 -4.89 -10.57 -11.59
N TRP A 103 -4.04 -10.95 -12.54
CA TRP A 103 -4.07 -10.39 -13.90
C TRP A 103 -5.34 -10.78 -14.66
N LYS A 104 -5.65 -12.09 -14.75
CA LYS A 104 -6.75 -12.62 -15.56
C LYS A 104 -8.14 -12.20 -15.06
N LEU A 105 -8.29 -12.00 -13.75
CA LEU A 105 -9.52 -11.51 -13.12
C LEU A 105 -9.56 -9.97 -13.02
N GLY A 106 -8.54 -9.28 -13.55
CA GLY A 106 -8.49 -7.82 -13.62
C GLY A 106 -8.37 -7.13 -12.26
N HIS A 107 -7.80 -7.77 -11.24
CA HIS A 107 -7.65 -7.17 -9.90
C HIS A 107 -6.79 -5.90 -9.95
N THR A 108 -5.69 -5.91 -10.72
CA THR A 108 -4.86 -4.73 -10.97
C THR A 108 -5.67 -3.60 -11.62
N VAL A 109 -6.50 -3.89 -12.62
CA VAL A 109 -7.33 -2.89 -13.31
C VAL A 109 -8.41 -2.33 -12.37
N LYS A 110 -9.06 -3.19 -11.56
CA LYS A 110 -10.02 -2.76 -10.53
C LYS A 110 -9.36 -1.83 -9.51
N ASN A 111 -8.17 -2.17 -9.01
CA ASN A 111 -7.40 -1.33 -8.09
C ASN A 111 -6.99 0.01 -8.71
N ILE A 112 -6.63 0.02 -9.99
CA ILE A 112 -6.37 1.27 -10.74
C ILE A 112 -7.66 2.10 -10.82
N ILE A 113 -8.78 1.53 -11.27
CA ILE A 113 -10.06 2.27 -11.38
C ILE A 113 -10.49 2.83 -10.01
N ILE A 114 -10.44 2.03 -8.95
CA ILE A 114 -10.81 2.46 -7.59
C ILE A 114 -9.87 3.57 -7.10
N SER A 115 -8.55 3.43 -7.28
CA SER A 115 -7.60 4.48 -6.85
C SER A 115 -7.75 5.77 -7.65
N GLN A 116 -8.06 5.70 -8.96
CA GLN A 116 -8.35 6.87 -9.78
C GLN A 116 -9.69 7.54 -9.41
N MET A 117 -10.76 6.78 -9.16
CA MET A 117 -12.04 7.33 -8.68
C MET A 117 -11.90 7.99 -7.31
N ASN A 118 -11.16 7.36 -6.38
CA ASN A 118 -10.81 7.94 -5.08
C ASN A 118 -10.00 9.23 -5.24
N SER A 119 -8.95 9.23 -6.07
CA SER A 119 -8.12 10.41 -6.33
C SER A 119 -8.96 11.57 -6.87
N PHE A 120 -9.85 11.31 -7.84
CA PHE A 120 -10.78 12.31 -8.38
C PHE A 120 -11.72 12.87 -7.29
N LEU A 121 -12.36 12.00 -6.50
CA LEU A 121 -13.24 12.41 -5.40
C LEU A 121 -12.48 13.26 -4.37
N CYS A 122 -11.27 12.86 -3.99
CA CYS A 122 -10.43 13.58 -3.06
C CYS A 122 -10.05 14.96 -3.59
N PHE A 123 -9.62 15.09 -4.85
CA PHE A 123 -9.29 16.40 -5.43
C PHE A 123 -10.53 17.29 -5.64
N PHE A 124 -11.70 16.72 -5.95
CA PHE A 124 -12.97 17.44 -6.02
C PHE A 124 -13.39 18.00 -4.64
N LEU A 125 -13.37 17.17 -3.60
CA LEU A 125 -13.67 17.59 -2.23
C LEU A 125 -12.63 18.58 -1.70
N PHE A 126 -11.36 18.42 -2.07
CA PHE A 126 -10.30 19.40 -1.79
C PHE A 126 -10.63 20.77 -2.42
N ALA A 127 -11.03 20.82 -3.69
CA ALA A 127 -11.44 22.06 -4.35
C ALA A 127 -12.65 22.73 -3.66
N ALA A 128 -13.62 21.94 -3.17
CA ALA A 128 -14.76 22.44 -2.41
C ALA A 128 -14.39 22.98 -1.00
N LEU A 129 -13.31 22.49 -0.39
CA LEU A 129 -12.91 22.80 0.98
C LEU A 129 -11.77 23.82 1.09
N ILE A 130 -10.91 23.96 0.09
CA ILE A 130 -9.68 24.78 0.17
C ILE A 130 -9.93 26.28 0.41
N GLY A 131 -11.10 26.80 0.03
CA GLY A 131 -11.48 28.19 0.30
C GLY A 131 -11.86 28.50 1.75
N ARG A 132 -12.05 27.48 2.59
CA ARG A 132 -12.61 27.59 3.95
C ARG A 132 -11.54 27.99 4.96
N LYS A 133 -11.50 29.27 5.34
CA LYS A 133 -10.48 29.85 6.23
C LYS A 133 -10.45 29.19 7.61
N GLU A 134 -11.61 28.74 8.09
CA GLU A 134 -11.79 28.04 9.36
C GLU A 134 -10.91 26.76 9.45
N LEU A 135 -10.68 26.07 8.33
CA LEU A 135 -9.82 24.89 8.29
C LEU A 135 -8.35 25.22 8.51
N PHE A 136 -7.90 26.42 8.10
CA PHE A 136 -6.54 26.90 8.32
C PHE A 136 -6.36 27.44 9.74
N ALA A 137 -7.33 28.22 10.22
CA ALA A 137 -7.33 28.79 11.57
C ALA A 137 -7.28 27.71 12.67
N ALA A 138 -7.96 26.57 12.47
CA ALA A 138 -7.93 25.42 13.37
C ALA A 138 -6.52 24.83 13.60
N PHE A 139 -5.59 25.05 12.68
CA PHE A 139 -4.20 24.60 12.76
C PHE A 139 -3.21 25.77 12.93
N GLY A 140 -3.68 26.94 13.37
CA GLY A 140 -2.85 28.11 13.67
C GLY A 140 -2.46 28.99 12.47
N PHE A 141 -3.05 28.76 11.29
CA PHE A 141 -2.82 29.57 10.10
C PHE A 141 -3.89 30.66 9.98
N PHE A 142 -3.66 31.80 10.62
CA PHE A 142 -4.59 32.94 10.64
C PHE A 142 -4.37 33.91 9.47
N ASP A 143 -3.11 34.29 9.23
CA ASP A 143 -2.76 35.37 8.28
C ASP A 143 -2.54 34.89 6.83
N SER A 144 -2.47 33.58 6.61
CA SER A 144 -2.16 33.01 5.29
C SER A 144 -2.85 31.66 5.06
N GLN A 145 -3.06 31.32 3.78
CA GLN A 145 -3.67 30.05 3.37
C GLN A 145 -2.75 29.30 2.37
N PRO A 146 -1.59 28.77 2.81
CA PRO A 146 -0.65 28.14 1.88
C PRO A 146 -1.23 26.85 1.29
N THR A 147 -1.26 26.72 -0.03
CA THR A 147 -1.86 25.58 -0.74
C THR A 147 -1.38 24.21 -0.24
N LEU A 148 -0.07 24.08 0.05
CA LEU A 148 0.52 22.84 0.56
C LEU A 148 0.03 22.48 1.98
N ILE A 149 -0.22 23.50 2.82
CA ILE A 149 -0.79 23.32 4.15
C ILE A 149 -2.27 22.95 4.05
N GLY A 150 -3.01 23.53 3.10
CA GLY A 150 -4.38 23.12 2.80
C GLY A 150 -4.47 21.66 2.35
N LEU A 151 -3.56 21.21 1.47
CA LEU A 151 -3.46 19.80 1.04
C LEU A 151 -3.21 18.87 2.23
N LEU A 152 -2.25 19.24 3.10
CA LEU A 152 -1.94 18.50 4.33
C LEU A 152 -3.17 18.40 5.25
N ILE A 153 -3.79 19.54 5.58
CA ILE A 153 -4.93 19.59 6.50
C ILE A 153 -6.11 18.77 5.98
N ILE A 154 -6.48 18.96 4.71
CA ILE A 154 -7.66 18.33 4.13
C ILE A 154 -7.43 16.81 3.97
N PHE A 155 -6.33 16.40 3.33
CA PHE A 155 -6.11 14.97 3.07
C PHE A 155 -5.70 14.15 4.30
N GLN A 156 -4.97 14.74 5.27
CA GLN A 156 -4.50 14.00 6.44
C GLN A 156 -5.45 14.09 7.64
N PHE A 157 -6.06 15.26 7.91
CA PHE A 157 -6.91 15.44 9.09
C PHE A 157 -8.40 15.41 8.76
N ILE A 158 -8.87 16.23 7.82
CA ILE A 158 -10.31 16.29 7.49
C ILE A 158 -10.80 14.98 6.89
N PHE A 159 -10.01 14.34 6.03
CA PHE A 159 -10.35 13.04 5.44
C PHE A 159 -9.95 11.85 6.31
N SER A 160 -9.41 12.03 7.53
CA SER A 160 -9.00 10.90 8.39
C SER A 160 -10.11 9.83 8.56
N PRO A 161 -11.38 10.18 8.90
CA PRO A 161 -12.44 9.16 9.03
C PRO A 161 -12.77 8.46 7.71
N TYR A 162 -12.69 9.20 6.59
CA TYR A 162 -12.89 8.64 5.25
C TYR A 162 -11.78 7.67 4.87
N ASN A 163 -10.53 8.03 5.15
CA ASN A 163 -9.34 7.23 4.86
C ASN A 163 -9.36 5.90 5.63
N GLU A 164 -9.75 5.90 6.91
CA GLU A 164 -9.87 4.68 7.72
C GLU A 164 -10.98 3.74 7.18
N VAL A 165 -12.16 4.28 6.87
CA VAL A 165 -13.26 3.49 6.30
C VAL A 165 -12.88 2.93 4.92
N LEU A 166 -12.27 3.75 4.06
CA LEU A 166 -11.78 3.30 2.75
C LEU A 166 -10.70 2.23 2.89
N SER A 167 -9.75 2.41 3.82
CA SER A 167 -8.70 1.44 4.14
C SER A 167 -9.30 0.09 4.52
N PHE A 168 -10.27 0.07 5.45
CA PHE A 168 -10.99 -1.15 5.82
C PHE A 168 -11.70 -1.82 4.63
N CYS A 169 -12.42 -1.04 3.81
CA CYS A 169 -13.08 -1.56 2.61
C CYS A 169 -12.07 -2.15 1.60
N LEU A 170 -10.90 -1.53 1.42
CA LEU A 170 -9.84 -2.03 0.55
C LEU A 170 -9.17 -3.29 1.12
N THR A 171 -8.98 -3.39 2.44
CA THR A 171 -8.49 -4.61 3.10
C THR A 171 -9.45 -5.79 2.87
N VAL A 172 -10.76 -5.59 3.05
CA VAL A 172 -11.78 -6.61 2.77
C VAL A 172 -11.81 -7.00 1.29
N LEU A 173 -11.67 -6.02 0.37
CA LEU A 173 -11.59 -6.28 -1.07
C LEU A 173 -10.33 -7.07 -1.45
N SER A 174 -9.18 -6.74 -0.86
CA SER A 174 -7.91 -7.46 -1.02
C SER A 174 -8.04 -8.92 -0.61
N ARG A 175 -8.61 -9.19 0.57
CA ARG A 175 -8.91 -10.56 1.03
C ARG A 175 -9.76 -11.34 0.04
N ARG A 176 -10.77 -10.70 -0.58
CA ARG A 176 -11.61 -11.31 -1.61
C ARG A 176 -10.83 -11.61 -2.90
N PHE A 177 -9.92 -10.74 -3.32
CA PHE A 177 -9.07 -10.95 -4.49
C PHE A 177 -8.09 -12.11 -4.30
N GLU A 178 -7.53 -12.28 -3.10
CA GLU A 178 -6.68 -13.42 -2.75
C GLU A 178 -7.40 -14.77 -2.91
N PHE A 179 -8.60 -14.91 -2.35
CA PHE A 179 -9.40 -16.13 -2.52
C PHE A 179 -9.78 -16.38 -3.99
N GLN A 180 -10.02 -15.32 -4.76
CA GLN A 180 -10.31 -15.42 -6.19
C GLN A 180 -9.08 -15.87 -7.00
N ALA A 181 -7.88 -15.42 -6.63
CA ALA A 181 -6.61 -15.85 -7.23
C ALA A 181 -6.25 -17.29 -6.83
N ASP A 182 -6.45 -17.69 -5.57
CA ASP A 182 -6.31 -19.09 -5.11
C ASP A 182 -7.27 -20.03 -5.86
N ALA A 183 -8.54 -19.62 -6.02
CA ALA A 183 -9.53 -20.36 -6.81
C ALA A 183 -9.17 -20.44 -8.30
N PHE A 184 -8.47 -19.44 -8.85
CA PHE A 184 -7.96 -19.48 -10.22
C PHE A 184 -6.78 -20.47 -10.37
N ALA A 185 -5.78 -20.42 -9.49
CA ALA A 185 -4.69 -21.39 -9.46
C ALA A 185 -5.20 -22.84 -9.27
N LYS A 186 -6.26 -23.01 -8.47
CA LYS A 186 -6.97 -24.28 -8.31
C LYS A 186 -7.63 -24.77 -9.62
N LYS A 187 -8.24 -23.88 -10.42
CA LYS A 187 -8.77 -24.21 -11.76
C LYS A 187 -7.68 -24.62 -12.76
N LEU A 188 -6.44 -24.18 -12.56
CA LEU A 188 -5.26 -24.63 -13.33
C LEU A 188 -4.67 -25.97 -12.83
N GLY A 189 -5.35 -26.67 -11.90
CA GLY A 189 -4.89 -27.93 -11.32
C GLY A 189 -3.78 -27.78 -10.26
N LYS A 190 -3.31 -26.56 -9.98
CA LYS A 190 -2.18 -26.26 -9.08
C LYS A 190 -2.55 -26.14 -7.59
N ALA A 191 -3.71 -26.67 -7.18
CA ALA A 191 -4.20 -26.55 -5.80
C ALA A 191 -3.29 -27.22 -4.76
N LYS A 192 -2.73 -28.41 -5.06
CA LYS A 192 -1.82 -29.14 -4.16
C LYS A 192 -0.48 -28.41 -4.00
N ASP A 193 0.06 -27.94 -5.13
CA ASP A 193 1.34 -27.24 -5.19
C ASP A 193 1.25 -25.88 -4.46
N LEU A 194 0.14 -25.15 -4.65
CA LEU A 194 -0.11 -23.88 -3.93
C LEU A 194 -0.33 -24.11 -2.43
N TYR A 195 -1.00 -25.20 -2.04
CA TYR A 195 -1.15 -25.59 -0.63
C TYR A 195 0.21 -25.85 0.03
N SER A 196 1.14 -26.54 -0.65
CA SER A 196 2.53 -26.71 -0.20
C SER A 196 3.25 -25.36 -0.09
N ALA A 197 3.20 -24.56 -1.16
CA ALA A 197 3.87 -23.27 -1.24
C ALA A 197 3.45 -22.31 -0.11
N LEU A 198 2.15 -22.22 0.21
CA LEU A 198 1.65 -21.37 1.28
C LEU A 198 2.14 -21.81 2.67
N ILE A 199 2.18 -23.12 2.95
CA ILE A 199 2.72 -23.64 4.22
C ILE A 199 4.22 -23.36 4.32
N LYS A 200 4.96 -23.58 3.23
CA LYS A 200 6.40 -23.39 3.17
C LYS A 200 6.77 -21.91 3.32
N LEU A 201 6.14 -21.02 2.55
CA LEU A 201 6.30 -19.57 2.70
C LEU A 201 5.95 -19.09 4.12
N ASN A 202 4.87 -19.60 4.73
CA ASN A 202 4.54 -19.24 6.11
C ASN A 202 5.61 -19.71 7.11
N LYS A 203 6.12 -20.94 6.95
CA LYS A 203 7.21 -21.49 7.77
C LYS A 203 8.49 -20.67 7.62
N ASP A 204 8.89 -20.39 6.39
CA ASP A 204 10.13 -19.70 6.05
C ASP A 204 10.12 -18.23 6.51
N ASN A 205 8.95 -17.60 6.61
CA ASN A 205 8.76 -16.25 7.20
C ASN A 205 8.35 -16.26 8.68
N LEU A 206 8.39 -17.42 9.38
CA LEU A 206 7.94 -17.61 10.77
C LEU A 206 6.54 -17.04 11.09
N GLY A 207 5.64 -17.05 10.10
CA GLY A 207 4.28 -16.53 10.24
C GLY A 207 3.47 -17.33 11.27
N PHE A 208 2.89 -16.65 12.25
CA PHE A 208 2.05 -17.30 13.25
C PHE A 208 0.69 -17.67 12.61
N PRO A 209 0.30 -18.96 12.56
CA PRO A 209 -0.80 -19.41 11.69
C PRO A 209 -2.20 -19.17 12.26
N VAL A 210 -2.29 -18.71 13.51
CA VAL A 210 -3.54 -18.38 14.21
C VAL A 210 -3.54 -16.87 14.48
N SER A 211 -4.68 -16.22 14.26
CA SER A 211 -4.84 -14.79 14.53
C SER A 211 -6.21 -14.54 15.13
N ASP A 212 -6.34 -13.47 15.92
CA ASP A 212 -7.65 -13.02 16.37
C ASP A 212 -8.52 -12.59 15.16
N TRP A 213 -9.81 -12.87 15.24
CA TRP A 213 -10.75 -12.65 14.15
C TRP A 213 -10.99 -11.16 13.88
N LEU A 214 -11.01 -10.32 14.92
CA LEU A 214 -11.25 -8.88 14.80
C LEU A 214 -9.99 -8.18 14.29
N PHE A 215 -8.83 -8.54 14.84
CA PHE A 215 -7.53 -8.05 14.39
C PHE A 215 -7.26 -8.39 12.91
N SER A 216 -7.46 -9.66 12.52
CA SER A 216 -7.27 -10.10 11.14
C SER A 216 -8.30 -9.51 10.18
N MET A 217 -9.54 -9.26 10.64
CA MET A 217 -10.56 -8.57 9.83
C MET A 217 -10.14 -7.13 9.48
N TRP A 218 -9.52 -6.41 10.42
CA TRP A 218 -9.13 -5.01 10.21
C TRP A 218 -7.78 -4.84 9.51
N HIS A 219 -6.76 -5.64 9.87
CA HIS A 219 -5.38 -5.39 9.47
C HIS A 219 -4.83 -6.27 8.34
N TYR A 220 -5.41 -7.44 8.06
CA TYR A 220 -4.79 -8.38 7.12
C TYR A 220 -5.34 -8.24 5.70
N SER A 221 -4.50 -7.71 4.80
CA SER A 221 -4.79 -7.63 3.35
C SER A 221 -4.82 -9.01 2.66
N HIS A 222 -4.16 -10.01 3.26
CA HIS A 222 -4.21 -11.42 2.86
C HIS A 222 -4.99 -12.23 3.90
N PRO A 223 -5.91 -13.14 3.53
CA PRO A 223 -6.63 -13.95 4.50
C PRO A 223 -5.66 -14.84 5.30
N PRO A 224 -5.93 -15.12 6.60
CA PRO A 224 -5.17 -16.05 7.41
C PRO A 224 -4.89 -17.38 6.68
N LEU A 225 -3.69 -17.94 6.89
CA LEU A 225 -3.22 -19.16 6.22
C LEU A 225 -4.27 -20.28 6.25
N ILE A 226 -4.84 -20.53 7.43
CA ILE A 226 -5.82 -21.62 7.64
C ILE A 226 -7.06 -21.44 6.75
N GLU A 227 -7.57 -20.22 6.57
CA GLU A 227 -8.72 -19.94 5.69
C GLU A 227 -8.39 -20.28 4.23
N ARG A 228 -7.20 -19.88 3.74
CA ARG A 228 -6.74 -20.17 2.37
C ARG A 228 -6.56 -21.66 2.13
N LEU A 229 -5.93 -22.36 3.08
CA LEU A 229 -5.73 -23.81 3.01
C LEU A 229 -7.05 -24.59 3.03
N GLN A 230 -8.07 -24.12 3.75
CA GLN A 230 -9.43 -24.69 3.72
C GLN A 230 -10.11 -24.46 2.36
N ALA A 231 -10.04 -23.25 1.80
CA ALA A 231 -10.61 -22.94 0.48
C ALA A 231 -9.98 -23.80 -0.64
N LEU A 232 -8.67 -24.06 -0.56
CA LEU A 232 -7.98 -24.96 -1.48
C LEU A 232 -8.45 -26.42 -1.34
N LYS A 233 -8.63 -26.93 -0.12
CA LYS A 233 -9.15 -28.29 0.14
C LYS A 233 -10.58 -28.52 -0.32
N ASN A 234 -11.47 -27.54 -0.18
CA ASN A 234 -12.92 -27.72 -0.29
C ASN A 234 -13.46 -27.78 -1.74
N SER A 235 -12.96 -28.70 -2.58
CA SER A 235 -13.78 -29.23 -3.68
C SER A 235 -13.35 -30.63 -4.08
N LYS A 236 -14.31 -31.55 -4.15
CA LYS A 236 -14.24 -32.66 -5.10
C LYS A 236 -14.19 -32.06 -6.52
N GLN A 237 -13.51 -32.74 -7.43
CA GLN A 237 -13.83 -32.60 -8.84
C GLN A 237 -15.09 -33.45 -9.04
N ASP A 238 -16.20 -32.78 -9.30
CA ASP A 238 -17.37 -33.39 -9.95
C ASP A 238 -17.17 -33.27 -11.47
#